data_AF-A0A7Y5Q227-F1
#
_entry.id   AF-A0A7Y5Q227-F1
#
_cell.length_a   1.000
_cell.length_b   1.000
_cell.length_c   1.000
_cell.angle_alpha   90.00
_cell.angle_beta   90.00
_cell.angle_gamma   90.00
#
_symmetry.space_group_name_H-M   'P 1'
#
loop_
_entity.id
_entity.type
_entity.pdbx_description
1 polymer ?
#
loop_
_entity_poly.entity_id
_entity_poly.type
_entity_poly.pdbx_seq_one_letter_code
_entity_poly.pdbx_strand_id
1 'polypeptide(L)'
;MTLYLSRLVLDALDRQTLQTLASPNHLHQAVLDGFERGARGDRRVLYRLEPELERRTRGRVLLVQSEVEPDWSRRWQPWFGVPPLTAVRAMDPERWELQAGSVLRFRLRANPTRRERGEGDRRPDGG
;
A
#
# COMPACT_ATOMS: atom_id res chain seq x y z
N MET A 1 -15.85 -0.31 -12.20
CA MET A 1 -15.07 0.55 -11.28
C MET A 1 -13.60 0.46 -11.65
N THR A 2 -12.87 1.58 -11.77
CA THR A 2 -11.43 1.55 -12.12
C THR A 2 -10.57 1.32 -10.89
N LEU A 3 -9.56 0.45 -11.01
CA LEU A 3 -8.53 0.21 -10.01
C LEU A 3 -7.18 0.68 -10.54
N TYR A 4 -6.40 1.40 -9.74
CA TYR A 4 -5.05 1.83 -10.09
C TYR A 4 -4.03 0.97 -9.35
N LEU A 5 -3.07 0.43 -10.09
CA LEU A 5 -1.89 -0.22 -9.55
C LEU A 5 -0.66 0.61 -9.87
N SER A 6 -0.03 1.12 -8.83
CA SER A 6 1.22 1.85 -8.90
C SER A 6 2.38 0.98 -8.46
N ARG A 7 3.49 1.12 -9.18
CA ARG A 7 4.78 0.54 -8.83
C ARG A 7 5.78 1.67 -8.64
N LEU A 8 6.31 1.78 -7.42
CA LEU A 8 7.33 2.75 -7.05
C LEU A 8 8.65 2.01 -6.81
N VAL A 9 9.72 2.47 -7.44
CA VAL A 9 11.08 2.01 -7.17
C VAL A 9 11.80 3.11 -6.39
N LEU A 10 12.11 2.79 -5.14
CA LEU A 10 12.71 3.70 -4.17
C LEU A 10 14.21 3.43 -4.08
N ASP A 11 15.01 4.46 -3.85
CA ASP A 11 16.45 4.31 -3.65
C ASP A 11 16.75 3.54 -2.35
N ALA A 12 17.40 2.38 -2.48
CA ALA A 12 17.69 1.51 -1.34
C ALA A 12 18.89 1.99 -0.49
N LEU A 13 19.67 2.97 -0.97
CA LEU A 13 20.84 3.51 -0.28
C LEU A 13 20.56 4.85 0.40
N ASP A 14 19.46 5.50 0.03
CA ASP A 14 19.06 6.76 0.62
C ASP A 14 18.54 6.59 2.05
N ARG A 15 19.08 7.42 2.96
CA ARG A 15 18.77 7.35 4.40
C ARG A 15 17.32 7.72 4.70
N GLN A 16 16.75 8.70 3.99
CA GLN A 16 15.36 9.12 4.20
C GLN A 16 14.42 7.99 3.81
N THR A 17 14.67 7.36 2.66
CA THR A 17 13.91 6.21 2.17
C THR A 17 13.97 5.04 3.17
N LEU A 18 15.16 4.69 3.67
CA LEU A 18 15.31 3.62 4.65
C LEU A 18 14.55 3.91 5.96
N GLN A 19 14.57 5.15 6.44
CA GLN A 19 13.81 5.56 7.63
C GLN A 19 12.29 5.46 7.41
N THR A 20 11.81 5.91 6.25
CA THR A 20 10.39 5.78 5.88
C THR A 20 9.97 4.31 5.80
N LEU A 21 10.80 3.45 5.21
CA LEU A 21 10.51 2.01 5.08
C LEU A 21 10.56 1.25 6.40
N ALA A 22 11.35 1.71 7.38
CA ALA A 22 11.46 1.08 8.69
C ALA A 22 10.21 1.30 9.57
N SER A 23 9.44 2.35 9.31
CA SER A 23 8.24 2.69 10.08
C SER A 23 6.97 2.45 9.26
N PRO A 24 6.10 1.49 9.65
CA PRO A 24 4.83 1.27 8.98
C PRO A 24 3.96 2.53 8.91
N ASN A 25 4.03 3.39 9.93
CA ASN A 25 3.28 4.64 10.00
C ASN A 25 3.82 5.68 9.01
N HIS A 26 5.15 5.86 8.92
CA HIS A 26 5.73 6.77 7.92
C HIS A 26 5.46 6.28 6.50
N LEU A 27 5.61 4.97 6.26
CA LEU A 27 5.28 4.38 4.97
C LEU A 27 3.80 4.57 4.62
N HIS A 28 2.90 4.42 5.59
CA HIS A 28 1.47 4.69 5.40
C HIS A 28 1.21 6.16 5.02
N GLN A 29 1.82 7.10 5.75
CA GLN A 29 1.69 8.53 5.45
C GLN A 29 2.28 8.89 4.07
N ALA A 30 3.44 8.33 3.72
CA ALA A 30 4.06 8.50 2.41
C ALA A 30 3.15 8.02 1.27
N VAL A 31 2.50 6.86 1.46
CA VAL A 31 1.53 6.33 0.50
C VAL A 31 0.32 7.25 0.37
N LEU A 32 -0.25 7.72 1.48
CA LEU A 32 -1.39 8.65 1.47
C LEU A 32 -1.03 10.00 0.86
N ASP A 33 0.25 10.39 0.90
CA ASP A 33 0.74 11.63 0.31
C ASP A 33 0.78 11.63 -1.22
N GLY A 34 0.75 10.46 -1.85
CA GLY A 34 0.52 10.32 -3.29
C GLY A 34 -0.93 10.62 -3.72
N PHE A 35 -1.82 10.96 -2.79
CA PHE A 35 -3.22 11.26 -3.07
C PHE A 35 -3.60 12.67 -2.59
N GLU A 36 -4.50 13.31 -3.34
CA GLU A 36 -5.09 14.60 -2.95
C GLU A 36 -5.82 14.49 -1.60
N ARG A 37 -5.77 15.56 -0.79
CA ARG A 37 -6.25 15.54 0.60
C ARG A 37 -7.74 15.17 0.72
N GLY A 38 -8.58 15.54 -0.26
CA GLY A 38 -10.00 15.18 -0.31
C GLY A 38 -10.28 13.73 -0.70
N ALA A 39 -9.31 13.03 -1.31
CA ALA A 39 -9.44 11.64 -1.72
C ALA A 39 -9.02 10.63 -0.61
N ARG A 40 -8.48 11.13 0.52
CA ARG A 40 -7.93 10.30 1.61
C ARG A 40 -9.00 9.72 2.55
N GLY A 41 -10.16 10.37 2.65
CA GLY A 41 -11.12 10.14 3.74
C GLY A 41 -11.99 8.89 3.61
N ASP A 42 -12.10 8.30 2.41
CA ASP A 42 -13.18 7.35 2.14
C ASP A 42 -12.79 6.15 1.26
N ARG A 43 -11.50 6.01 0.92
CA ARG A 43 -11.07 5.05 -0.12
C ARG A 43 -9.97 4.12 0.37
N ARG A 44 -10.16 2.84 0.06
CA ARG A 44 -9.29 1.74 0.53
C ARG A 44 -7.98 1.72 -0.25
N VAL A 45 -6.96 2.41 0.25
CA VAL A 45 -5.59 2.30 -0.27
C VAL A 45 -4.90 1.09 0.35
N LEU A 46 -4.40 0.19 -0.49
CA LEU A 46 -3.59 -0.96 -0.08
C LEU A 46 -2.18 -0.81 -0.60
N TYR A 47 -1.18 -1.28 0.14
CA TYR A 47 0.20 -1.28 -0.33
C TYR A 47 0.98 -2.48 0.18
N ARG A 48 2.03 -2.85 -0.57
CA ARG A 48 2.95 -3.93 -0.22
C ARG A 48 4.36 -3.55 -0.63
N LEU A 49 5.27 -3.56 0.35
CA LEU A 49 6.71 -3.51 0.09
C LEU A 49 7.17 -4.91 -0.35
N GLU A 50 7.74 -5.01 -1.53
CA GLU A 50 8.34 -6.26 -2.01
C GLU A 50 9.65 -6.51 -1.28
N PRO A 51 9.92 -7.76 -0.83
CA PRO A 51 11.15 -8.08 -0.13
C PRO A 51 12.37 -8.11 -1.06
N GLU A 52 12.17 -8.43 -2.34
CA GLU A 52 13.23 -8.45 -3.34
C GLU A 52 13.58 -7.03 -3.81
N LEU A 53 14.88 -6.80 -4.08
CA LEU A 53 15.31 -5.59 -4.78
C LEU A 53 14.99 -5.70 -6.27
N GLU A 54 14.66 -4.56 -6.87
CA GLU A 54 14.51 -4.44 -8.30
C GLU A 54 15.84 -4.74 -9.00
N ARG A 55 15.83 -5.57 -10.05
CA ARG A 55 17.05 -6.14 -10.60
C ARG A 55 18.00 -5.12 -11.24
N ARG A 56 17.46 -4.09 -11.92
CA ARG A 56 18.26 -3.13 -12.70
C ARG A 56 18.80 -1.98 -11.86
N THR A 57 17.93 -1.42 -11.03
CA THR A 57 18.16 -0.24 -10.19
C THR A 57 18.65 -0.60 -8.80
N ARG A 58 18.52 -1.88 -8.38
CA ARG A 58 18.75 -2.33 -7.00
C ARG A 58 17.88 -1.57 -5.97
N GLY A 59 16.78 -0.96 -6.40
CA GLY A 59 15.85 -0.22 -5.55
C GLY A 59 14.84 -1.10 -4.81
N ARG A 60 14.22 -0.54 -3.77
CA ARG A 60 13.10 -1.16 -3.05
C ARG A 60 11.81 -0.95 -3.82
N VAL A 61 11.02 -2.01 -4.03
CA VAL A 61 9.76 -1.90 -4.78
C VAL A 61 8.58 -1.81 -3.83
N LEU A 62 7.80 -0.73 -3.96
CA LEU A 62 6.52 -0.55 -3.27
C LEU A 62 5.39 -0.64 -4.30
N LEU A 63 4.49 -1.59 -4.11
CA LEU A 63 3.23 -1.66 -4.86
C LEU A 63 2.14 -0.95 -4.08
N VAL A 64 1.38 -0.09 -4.75
CA VAL A 64 0.23 0.61 -4.18
C VAL A 64 -0.98 0.36 -5.06
N GLN A 65 -2.09 -0.04 -4.44
CA GLN A 65 -3.38 -0.24 -5.08
C GLN A 65 -4.38 0.78 -4.52
N SER A 66 -5.11 1.46 -5.40
CA SER A 66 -6.10 2.48 -5.04
C SER A 66 -7.26 2.52 -6.02
N GLU A 67 -8.39 3.09 -5.61
CA GLU A 67 -9.55 3.35 -6.47
C GLU A 67 -9.48 4.74 -7.14
N VAL A 68 -8.46 5.52 -6.79
CA VAL A 68 -8.18 6.87 -7.32
C VAL A 68 -6.84 6.85 -7.99
N GLU A 69 -6.71 7.61 -9.07
CA GLU A 69 -5.42 7.86 -9.69
C GLU A 69 -4.51 8.61 -8.73
N PRO A 70 -3.32 8.06 -8.39
CA PRO A 70 -2.35 8.75 -7.57
C PRO A 70 -1.48 9.72 -8.40
N ASP A 71 -1.03 10.80 -7.76
CA ASP A 71 0.01 11.68 -8.28
C ASP A 71 1.27 11.55 -7.42
N TRP A 72 2.20 10.70 -7.85
CA TRP A 72 3.49 10.48 -7.17
C TRP A 72 4.53 11.58 -7.46
N SER A 73 4.24 12.51 -8.38
CA SER A 73 5.19 13.56 -8.76
C SER A 73 5.28 14.67 -7.71
N ARG A 74 4.23 14.83 -6.91
CA ARG A 74 4.10 15.86 -5.88
C ARG A 74 4.21 15.19 -4.51
N ARG A 75 5.07 15.71 -3.63
CA ARG A 75 5.16 15.33 -2.19
C ARG A 75 5.94 14.05 -1.85
N TRP A 76 6.87 13.61 -2.68
CA TRP A 76 7.81 12.54 -2.30
C TRP A 76 8.90 13.00 -1.32
N GLN A 77 9.28 14.28 -1.34
CA GLN A 77 10.45 14.84 -0.62
C GLN A 77 10.48 14.60 0.89
N PRO A 78 9.35 14.67 1.64
CA PRO A 78 9.36 14.36 3.08
C PRO A 78 9.67 12.88 3.38
N TRP A 79 9.55 12.00 2.39
CA TRP A 79 9.54 10.55 2.56
C TRP A 79 10.74 9.86 1.90
N PHE A 80 11.21 10.40 0.78
CA PHE A 80 12.26 9.83 -0.05
C PHE A 80 13.27 10.92 -0.43
N GLY A 81 14.57 10.63 -0.34
CA GLY A 81 15.62 11.60 -0.63
C GLY A 81 15.75 11.96 -2.12
N VAL A 82 15.24 11.10 -2.99
CA VAL A 82 15.13 11.33 -4.44
C VAL A 82 13.73 10.95 -4.94
N PRO A 83 13.26 11.52 -6.06
CA PRO A 83 11.99 11.13 -6.64
C PRO A 83 11.99 9.62 -6.98
N PRO A 84 10.97 8.86 -6.59
CA PRO A 84 10.88 7.46 -6.94
C PRO A 84 10.59 7.29 -8.44
N LEU A 85 11.14 6.23 -9.04
CA LEU A 85 10.70 5.84 -10.39
C LEU A 85 9.30 5.23 -10.27
N THR A 86 8.33 5.81 -10.97
CA THR A 86 6.92 5.44 -10.83
C THR A 86 6.36 4.90 -12.13
N ALA A 87 5.46 3.92 -12.00
CA ALA A 87 4.62 3.44 -13.09
C ALA A 87 3.21 3.23 -12.55
N VAL A 88 2.22 3.89 -13.15
CA VAL A 88 0.80 3.79 -12.77
C VAL A 88 0.05 3.09 -13.88
N ARG A 89 -0.76 2.10 -13.53
CA ARG A 89 -1.62 1.37 -14.48
C ARG A 89 -3.06 1.40 -13.99
N ALA A 90 -3.96 1.92 -14.82
CA ALA A 90 -5.39 1.71 -14.66
C ALA A 90 -5.76 0.27 -15.05
N MET A 91 -6.57 -0.37 -14.24
CA MET A 91 -7.08 -1.71 -14.40
C MET A 91 -8.59 -1.67 -14.28
N ASP A 92 -9.25 -2.49 -15.07
CA ASP A 92 -10.69 -2.65 -15.06
C ASP A 92 -11.01 -4.07 -14.58
N PRO A 93 -11.33 -4.26 -13.29
CA PRO A 93 -11.62 -5.59 -12.75
C PRO A 93 -12.82 -6.27 -13.39
N GLU A 94 -13.73 -5.51 -14.02
CA GLU A 94 -14.89 -6.07 -14.72
C GLU A 94 -14.48 -6.83 -15.99
N ARG A 95 -13.28 -6.58 -16.51
CA ARG A 95 -12.69 -7.31 -17.64
C ARG A 95 -11.91 -8.55 -17.22
N TRP A 96 -11.80 -8.83 -15.92
CA TRP A 96 -11.11 -10.04 -15.48
C TRP A 96 -12.04 -11.23 -15.65
N GLU A 97 -11.67 -12.15 -16.54
CA GLU A 97 -12.40 -13.40 -16.80
C GLU A 97 -12.16 -14.42 -15.67
N LEU A 98 -12.56 -14.06 -14.45
CA LEU A 98 -12.47 -14.94 -13.28
C LEU A 98 -13.66 -15.89 -13.25
N GLN A 99 -13.41 -17.14 -13.61
CA GLN A 99 -14.43 -18.21 -13.59
C GLN A 99 -14.27 -19.08 -12.34
N ALA A 100 -15.37 -19.70 -11.89
CA ALA A 100 -15.31 -20.70 -10.85
C ALA A 100 -14.34 -21.83 -11.25
N GLY A 101 -13.40 -22.17 -10.36
CA GLY A 101 -12.33 -23.13 -10.65
C GLY A 101 -11.04 -22.52 -11.22
N SER A 102 -10.98 -21.21 -11.48
CA SER A 102 -9.75 -20.54 -11.92
C SER A 102 -8.64 -20.68 -10.87
N VAL A 103 -7.45 -21.11 -11.30
CA VAL A 103 -6.26 -21.19 -10.45
C VAL A 103 -5.37 -19.98 -10.70
N LEU A 104 -5.15 -19.18 -9.66
CA LEU A 104 -4.36 -17.95 -9.72
C LEU A 104 -3.19 -18.01 -8.75
N ARG A 105 -2.07 -17.41 -9.16
CA ARG A 105 -0.97 -17.10 -8.25
C ARG A 105 -1.33 -15.84 -7.48
N PHE A 106 -1.19 -15.87 -6.16
CA PHE A 106 -1.40 -14.71 -5.31
C PHE A 106 -0.21 -14.50 -4.38
N ARG A 107 -0.04 -13.25 -3.92
CA ARG A 107 0.91 -12.87 -2.88
C ARG A 107 0.20 -11.94 -1.91
N LEU A 108 0.26 -12.23 -0.61
CA LEU A 108 -0.39 -11.44 0.42
C LEU A 108 0.55 -11.29 1.62
N ARG A 109 0.69 -10.05 2.10
CA ARG A 109 1.25 -9.77 3.43
C ARG A 109 0.10 -9.33 4.32
N ALA A 110 -0.31 -10.20 5.23
CA ALA A 110 -1.42 -9.94 6.17
C ALA A 110 -0.93 -10.12 7.62
N ASN A 111 -1.69 -9.56 8.56
CA ASN A 111 -1.48 -9.79 9.98
C ASN A 111 -2.53 -10.80 10.49
N PRO A 112 -2.22 -12.10 10.59
CA PRO A 112 -3.16 -13.11 11.05
C PRO A 112 -3.42 -12.94 12.55
N THR A 113 -4.52 -12.27 12.90
CA THR A 113 -4.90 -11.99 14.29
C THR A 113 -6.26 -12.61 14.60
N ARG A 114 -6.41 -13.14 15.81
CA ARG A 114 -7.67 -13.61 16.37
C ARG A 114 -8.02 -12.71 17.55
N ARG A 115 -9.22 -12.12 17.56
CA ARG A 115 -9.74 -11.49 18.78
C ARG A 115 -10.27 -12.59 19.70
N GLU A 116 -9.61 -12.79 20.83
CA GLU A 116 -10.15 -13.62 21.91
C GLU A 116 -11.10 -12.77 22.75
N ARG A 117 -12.29 -13.29 23.09
CA ARG A 117 -13.16 -12.65 24.08
C ARG A 117 -12.49 -12.78 25.44
N GLY A 118 -11.87 -11.71 25.92
CA GLY A 118 -11.46 -11.61 27.32
C GLY A 118 -12.67 -11.44 28.24
N GLU A 119 -12.55 -11.88 29.49
CA GLU A 119 -13.57 -11.89 30.56
C GLU A 119 -14.06 -10.50 31.03
N GLY A 120 -13.76 -9.43 30.28
CA GLY A 120 -14.13 -8.05 30.60
C GLY A 120 -15.41 -7.53 29.93
N ASP A 121 -16.09 -8.35 29.12
CA ASP A 121 -17.38 -8.00 28.48
C ASP A 121 -18.59 -8.55 29.27
N ARG A 122 -18.48 -8.64 30.60
CA ARG A 122 -19.65 -8.69 31.48
C ARG A 122 -20.00 -7.25 31.83
N ARG A 123 -20.89 -6.65 31.03
CA ARG A 123 -21.66 -5.49 31.49
C ARG A 123 -22.36 -5.92 32.80
N PRO A 124 -22.25 -5.17 33.91
CA PRO A 124 -23.12 -5.43 35.04
C PRO A 124 -24.55 -5.12 34.59
N ASP A 125 -25.42 -6.13 34.60
CA ASP A 125 -26.85 -5.93 34.50
C ASP A 125 -27.26 -5.00 35.64
N GLY A 126 -27.81 -3.84 35.27
CA GLY A 126 -28.33 -2.87 36.22
C GLY A 126 -29.48 -3.50 37.02
N GLY A 127 -29.38 -3.39 38.35
CA GLY A 127 -30.48 -3.61 39.28
C GLY A 127 -31.34 -2.38 39.45
#